data_AF-A0AAW6WAC8-F1
#
_entry.id   AF-A0AAW6WAC8-F1
#
_cell.length_a   1.000
_cell.length_b   1.000
_cell.length_c   1.000
_cell.angle_alpha   90.00
_cell.angle_beta   90.00
_cell.angle_gamma   90.00
#
_symmetry.space_group_name_H-M   'P 1'
#
loop_
_entity.id
_entity.type
_entity.pdbx_description
1 polymer ?
#
loop_
_entity_poly.entity_id
_entity_poly.type
_entity_poly.pdbx_seq_one_letter_code
_entity_poly.pdbx_strand_id
1 'polypeptide(L)'
;MIYPFYSYEDRNFNSNYSFEFSEKYYIPASSLKGALLSNQSVNLHLEGIDGNIRRKILVKDIELKKTQIELNNIFKFQYLYQEKQEQQEIKESEYKYKIPKLEEFFPALALEMLKSEESFEANILLKISEDEFRDILKETFDTTKQKLERYMKEIGSRIAELKSWQKNRKVQDQNTLDEPIEQLQKIKEAIKRQVSSGKNMIFLGGYKGILGSILVKSDVEIRNGFYIDVKTNLPYGLVEICQ
;
A
#
# COMPACT_ATOMS: atom_id res chain seq x y z
N MET A 1 -6.20 -1.51 -6.07
CA MET A 1 -5.80 -0.20 -5.46
C MET A 1 -6.85 0.19 -4.42
N ILE A 2 -6.46 0.48 -3.18
CA ILE A 2 -7.43 1.01 -2.19
C ILE A 2 -7.46 2.52 -2.35
N TYR A 3 -8.55 3.00 -2.92
CA TYR A 3 -8.81 4.42 -3.02
C TYR A 3 -10.22 4.66 -2.47
N PRO A 4 -10.45 5.69 -1.63
CA PRO A 4 -11.80 6.17 -1.44
C PRO A 4 -12.21 6.78 -2.78
N PHE A 5 -12.84 5.99 -3.67
CA PHE A 5 -13.30 6.54 -4.93
C PHE A 5 -14.36 7.58 -4.60
N TYR A 6 -14.00 8.84 -4.84
CA TYR A 6 -14.96 9.93 -4.80
C TYR A 6 -15.81 9.75 -6.05
N SER A 7 -17.03 9.25 -5.85
CA SER A 7 -18.09 9.69 -6.73
C SER A 7 -18.39 11.15 -6.37
N TYR A 8 -18.42 12.02 -7.37
CA TYR A 8 -18.86 13.41 -7.19
C TYR A 8 -20.39 13.52 -7.05
N GLU A 9 -21.10 12.39 -6.98
CA GLU A 9 -22.53 12.36 -6.72
C GLU A 9 -22.83 12.61 -5.23
N ASP A 10 -23.89 13.38 -4.97
CA ASP A 10 -24.41 13.58 -3.63
C ASP A 10 -25.06 12.29 -3.12
N ARG A 11 -24.28 11.49 -2.38
CA ARG A 11 -24.71 10.22 -1.77
C ARG A 11 -25.28 10.42 -0.36
N ASN A 12 -26.00 11.51 -0.12
CA ASN A 12 -26.69 11.78 1.16
C ASN A 12 -27.48 10.56 1.63
N PHE A 13 -27.03 9.91 2.72
CA PHE A 13 -27.63 8.87 3.60
C PHE A 13 -29.01 8.27 3.24
N ASN A 14 -29.26 7.94 1.99
CA ASN A 14 -30.53 7.41 1.54
C ASN A 14 -30.32 5.91 1.37
N SER A 15 -30.84 5.13 2.32
CA SER A 15 -30.72 3.66 2.36
C SER A 15 -31.29 2.96 1.11
N ASN A 16 -31.95 3.70 0.23
CA ASN A 16 -32.52 3.23 -1.03
C ASN A 16 -31.60 3.40 -2.26
N TYR A 17 -30.50 4.15 -2.15
CA TYR A 17 -29.44 4.10 -3.16
C TYR A 17 -28.49 2.98 -2.78
N SER A 18 -28.74 1.80 -3.35
CA SER A 18 -27.75 0.72 -3.32
C SER A 18 -26.42 1.27 -3.84
N PHE A 19 -25.33 0.90 -3.17
CA PHE A 19 -23.94 1.02 -3.64
C PHE A 19 -23.69 0.47 -5.07
N GLU A 20 -24.73 -0.11 -5.69
CA GLU A 20 -24.82 -0.53 -7.08
C GLU A 20 -24.78 0.69 -8.03
N PHE A 21 -23.67 1.41 -7.95
CA PHE A 21 -22.96 2.03 -9.05
C PHE A 21 -23.28 3.50 -9.30
N SER A 22 -22.34 4.36 -8.90
CA SER A 22 -22.24 5.69 -9.49
C SER A 22 -22.07 5.61 -11.00
N GLU A 23 -22.59 6.62 -11.71
CA GLU A 23 -22.49 6.70 -13.17
C GLU A 23 -21.02 6.82 -13.60
N LYS A 24 -20.20 7.48 -12.77
CA LYS A 24 -18.80 7.74 -13.04
C LYS A 24 -17.95 7.61 -11.78
N TYR A 25 -16.80 6.96 -11.95
CA TYR A 25 -15.77 6.85 -10.93
C TYR A 25 -14.53 7.63 -11.36
N TYR A 26 -13.80 8.18 -10.40
CA TYR A 26 -12.62 8.98 -10.69
C TYR A 26 -11.43 8.63 -9.81
N ILE A 27 -10.24 8.64 -10.41
CA ILE A 27 -8.98 8.81 -9.67
C ILE A 27 -8.68 10.31 -9.68
N PRO A 28 -8.68 10.98 -8.52
CA PRO A 28 -8.37 12.40 -8.43
C PRO A 28 -6.96 12.71 -8.92
N ALA A 29 -6.86 13.77 -9.72
CA ALA A 29 -5.63 14.34 -10.23
C ALA A 29 -4.62 14.61 -9.12
N SER A 30 -5.10 15.05 -7.95
CA SER A 30 -4.28 15.32 -6.77
C SER A 30 -3.54 14.07 -6.29
N SER A 31 -4.16 12.90 -6.40
CA SER A 31 -3.57 11.62 -5.95
C SER A 31 -2.57 11.08 -6.95
N LEU A 32 -2.87 11.16 -8.25
CA LEU A 32 -1.90 10.82 -9.28
C LEU A 32 -0.69 11.77 -9.21
N LYS A 33 -0.93 13.08 -9.13
CA LYS A 33 0.12 14.09 -9.00
C LYS A 33 0.94 13.90 -7.72
N GLY A 34 0.30 13.56 -6.60
CA GLY A 34 0.98 13.24 -5.36
C GLY A 34 1.82 11.97 -5.44
N ALA A 35 1.38 10.97 -6.20
CA ALA A 35 2.12 9.73 -6.43
C ALA A 35 3.34 9.95 -7.35
N LEU A 36 3.16 10.66 -8.47
CA LEU A 36 4.21 10.98 -9.43
C LEU A 36 5.25 11.97 -8.88
N LEU A 37 4.85 12.86 -7.97
CA LEU A 37 5.71 13.90 -7.38
C LEU A 37 5.93 13.66 -5.88
N SER A 38 6.05 12.38 -5.51
CA SER A 38 6.14 11.96 -4.11
C SER A 38 7.50 12.26 -3.46
N ASN A 39 8.55 12.49 -4.26
CA ASN A 39 9.87 12.80 -3.73
C ASN A 39 9.99 14.28 -3.30
N GLN A 40 10.45 14.52 -2.06
CA GLN A 40 10.66 15.86 -1.52
C GLN A 40 11.98 16.49 -1.98
N SER A 41 13.01 15.71 -2.32
CA SER A 41 14.32 16.24 -2.73
C SER A 41 14.25 17.03 -4.05
N VAL A 42 13.41 16.59 -4.99
CA VAL A 42 13.11 17.35 -6.23
C VAL A 42 12.50 18.71 -5.91
N ASN A 43 11.69 18.80 -4.84
CA ASN A 43 11.10 20.08 -4.46
C ASN A 43 12.13 21.05 -3.87
N LEU A 44 13.22 20.54 -3.27
CA LEU A 44 14.28 21.33 -2.63
C LEU A 44 15.39 21.77 -3.60
N HIS A 45 15.78 20.92 -4.56
CA HIS A 45 16.84 21.28 -5.53
C HIS A 45 16.40 22.33 -6.57
N LEU A 46 15.10 22.60 -6.68
CA LEU A 46 14.53 23.56 -7.62
C LEU A 46 14.01 24.84 -6.94
N GLU A 47 14.20 25.01 -5.62
CA GLU A 47 13.77 26.23 -4.90
C GLU A 47 14.54 27.49 -5.32
N GLY A 48 15.57 27.36 -6.15
CA GLY A 48 16.33 28.49 -6.71
C GLY A 48 15.79 29.06 -8.02
N ILE A 49 14.84 28.41 -8.71
CA ILE A 49 14.37 28.87 -10.03
C ILE A 49 12.84 28.75 -10.12
N ASP A 50 12.17 29.91 -10.04
CA ASP A 50 10.80 30.17 -10.48
C ASP A 50 9.79 29.01 -10.34
N GLY A 51 9.07 29.04 -9.20
CA GLY A 51 7.79 28.36 -9.04
C GLY A 51 7.88 26.84 -8.91
N ASN A 52 7.63 26.34 -7.69
CA ASN A 52 7.37 24.94 -7.33
C ASN A 52 7.03 24.05 -8.55
N ILE A 53 7.90 23.08 -8.89
CA ILE A 53 7.76 22.14 -10.03
C ILE A 53 6.35 21.57 -10.15
N ARG A 54 5.66 21.36 -9.01
CA ARG A 54 4.27 20.91 -8.97
C ARG A 54 3.33 21.85 -9.73
N ARG A 55 3.57 23.15 -9.79
CA ARG A 55 2.74 24.11 -10.56
C ARG A 55 2.97 24.03 -12.06
N LYS A 56 4.12 23.48 -12.50
CA LYS A 56 4.46 23.29 -13.91
C LYS A 56 3.89 21.99 -14.50
N ILE A 57 3.41 21.08 -13.65
CA ILE A 57 2.80 19.81 -14.05
C ILE A 57 1.31 19.82 -13.69
N LEU A 58 0.45 19.76 -14.71
CA LEU A 58 -1.00 19.74 -14.54
C LEU A 58 -1.54 18.36 -14.90
N VAL A 59 -2.36 17.81 -14.02
CA VAL A 59 -2.94 16.47 -14.15
C VAL A 59 -4.45 16.63 -14.10
N LYS A 60 -5.19 15.89 -14.93
CA LYS A 60 -6.65 15.81 -14.88
C LYS A 60 -7.10 14.59 -14.09
N ASP A 61 -8.32 14.65 -13.56
CA ASP A 61 -8.94 13.47 -12.97
C ASP A 61 -9.09 12.39 -14.04
N ILE A 62 -8.87 11.14 -13.66
CA ILE A 62 -8.99 9.99 -14.56
C ILE A 62 -10.38 9.42 -14.39
N GLU A 63 -11.19 9.44 -15.44
CA GLU A 63 -12.49 8.78 -15.47
C GLU A 63 -12.29 7.26 -15.61
N LEU A 64 -12.93 6.51 -14.72
CA LEU A 64 -12.92 5.05 -14.71
C LEU A 64 -14.29 4.52 -15.10
N LYS A 65 -14.29 3.43 -15.87
CA LYS A 65 -15.54 2.73 -16.18
C LYS A 65 -16.00 1.97 -14.94
N LYS A 66 -17.31 1.97 -14.70
CA LYS A 66 -17.98 1.14 -13.69
C LYS A 66 -17.53 -0.32 -13.71
N THR A 67 -17.29 -0.90 -14.90
CA THR A 67 -16.83 -2.29 -15.05
C THR A 67 -15.46 -2.57 -14.45
N GLN A 68 -14.65 -1.55 -14.18
CA GLN A 68 -13.30 -1.64 -13.62
C GLN A 68 -13.30 -1.60 -12.09
N ILE A 69 -14.45 -1.29 -11.47
CA ILE A 69 -14.60 -1.21 -10.02
C ILE A 69 -15.19 -2.52 -9.49
N GLU A 70 -14.69 -2.97 -8.33
CA GLU A 70 -15.25 -4.06 -7.55
C GLU A 70 -15.48 -3.63 -6.10
N LEU A 71 -16.42 -4.28 -5.41
CA LEU A 71 -16.54 -4.19 -3.96
C LEU A 71 -15.74 -5.33 -3.33
N ASN A 72 -14.81 -4.97 -2.45
CA ASN A 72 -13.93 -5.95 -1.82
C ASN A 72 -13.52 -5.51 -0.42
N ASN A 73 -13.20 -6.46 0.46
CA ASN A 73 -12.68 -6.17 1.79
C ASN A 73 -11.18 -5.82 1.69
N ILE A 74 -10.72 -4.99 2.63
CA ILE A 74 -9.28 -4.78 2.83
C ILE A 74 -8.74 -5.96 3.63
N PHE A 75 -7.66 -6.58 3.16
CA PHE A 75 -6.92 -7.57 3.93
C PHE A 75 -5.71 -6.96 4.62
N LYS A 76 -5.48 -7.40 5.87
CA LYS A 76 -4.36 -6.95 6.70
C LYS A 76 -3.77 -8.11 7.49
N PHE A 77 -2.46 -8.13 7.63
CA PHE A 77 -1.80 -8.96 8.64
C PHE A 77 -2.10 -8.39 10.04
N GLN A 78 -2.89 -9.13 10.79
CA GLN A 78 -3.23 -8.85 12.18
C GLN A 78 -2.24 -9.55 13.13
N TYR A 79 -2.05 -8.98 14.32
CA TYR A 79 -1.23 -9.53 15.41
C TYR A 79 0.25 -9.77 15.12
N LEU A 80 0.75 -9.34 13.97
CA LEU A 80 2.15 -9.53 13.55
C LEU A 80 3.18 -8.95 14.55
N TYR A 81 2.77 -7.94 15.32
CA TYR A 81 3.60 -7.24 16.31
C TYR A 81 3.11 -7.43 17.76
N GLN A 82 2.08 -8.26 17.99
CA GLN A 82 1.42 -8.32 19.30
C GLN A 82 2.05 -9.36 20.21
N GLU A 83 2.96 -8.91 21.05
CA GLU A 83 3.29 -9.58 22.31
C GLU A 83 2.13 -9.32 23.29
N LYS A 84 1.56 -10.33 23.98
CA LYS A 84 0.54 -10.04 25.02
C LYS A 84 1.23 -9.17 26.08
N GLN A 85 0.74 -7.95 26.28
CA GLN A 85 1.17 -7.13 27.41
C GLN A 85 0.76 -7.80 28.72
N GLU A 86 1.67 -7.76 29.69
CA GLU A 86 1.53 -8.17 31.09
C GLU A 86 0.55 -7.24 31.83
N GLN A 87 -0.74 -7.27 31.47
CA GLN A 87 -1.78 -6.58 32.25
C GLN A 87 -3.07 -7.40 32.24
N GLN A 88 -3.04 -8.52 32.95
CA GLN A 88 -4.13 -9.08 33.75
C GLN A 88 -3.60 -10.34 34.43
N GLU A 89 -3.89 -10.47 35.72
CA GLU A 89 -3.43 -11.52 36.64
C GLU A 89 -3.42 -12.89 35.97
N ILE A 90 -2.20 -13.40 35.72
CA ILE A 90 -1.97 -14.67 35.04
C ILE A 90 -2.31 -15.79 36.03
N LYS A 91 -3.42 -16.50 35.78
CA LYS A 91 -3.50 -17.93 36.13
C LYS A 91 -2.48 -18.66 35.27
N GLU A 92 -1.60 -19.43 35.91
CA GLU A 92 -0.31 -19.96 35.43
C GLU A 92 -0.33 -20.92 34.22
N SER A 93 -1.12 -20.72 33.16
CA SER A 93 -1.14 -21.69 32.03
C SER A 93 -1.56 -21.21 30.63
N GLU A 94 -1.54 -19.91 30.30
CA GLU A 94 -1.96 -19.45 28.96
C GLU A 94 -0.88 -18.66 28.20
N TYR A 95 -0.49 -19.20 27.04
CA TYR A 95 0.54 -18.74 26.10
C TYR A 95 0.60 -17.20 25.86
N LYS A 96 1.83 -16.67 25.72
CA LYS A 96 2.18 -15.22 25.74
C LYS A 96 1.97 -14.47 24.42
N TYR A 97 1.72 -15.14 23.29
CA TYR A 97 1.66 -14.50 21.96
C TYR A 97 0.41 -14.88 21.17
N LYS A 98 -0.16 -13.91 20.45
CA LYS A 98 -1.25 -14.17 19.48
C LYS A 98 -0.66 -14.62 18.15
N ILE A 99 -1.32 -15.56 17.50
CA ILE A 99 -0.92 -16.06 16.18
C ILE A 99 -1.23 -14.99 15.13
N PRO A 100 -0.25 -14.52 14.34
CA PRO A 100 -0.50 -13.59 13.23
C PRO A 100 -1.37 -14.23 12.15
N LYS A 101 -2.25 -13.42 11.54
CA LYS A 101 -3.15 -13.89 10.48
C LYS A 101 -3.37 -12.83 9.42
N LEU A 102 -3.42 -13.22 8.15
CA LEU A 102 -3.89 -12.38 7.06
C LEU A 102 -5.38 -12.56 6.87
N GLU A 103 -6.17 -11.60 7.32
CA GLU A 103 -7.64 -11.68 7.31
C GLU A 103 -8.25 -10.34 6.88
N GLU A 104 -9.55 -10.34 6.65
CA GLU A 104 -10.34 -9.14 6.42
C GLU A 104 -10.22 -8.19 7.62
N PHE A 105 -9.80 -6.95 7.37
CA PHE A 105 -9.60 -5.97 8.42
C PHE A 105 -10.92 -5.37 8.92
N PHE A 106 -11.90 -5.21 8.02
CA PHE A 106 -13.26 -4.82 8.34
C PHE A 106 -14.25 -5.77 7.65
N PRO A 107 -14.61 -6.90 8.29
CA PRO A 107 -15.46 -7.92 7.64
C PRO A 107 -16.85 -7.38 7.26
N ALA A 108 -17.40 -6.48 8.07
CA ALA A 108 -18.69 -5.84 7.82
C ALA A 108 -18.63 -4.68 6.80
N LEU A 109 -17.45 -4.35 6.26
CA LEU A 109 -17.24 -3.21 5.36
C LEU A 109 -16.51 -3.64 4.08
N ALA A 110 -17.23 -3.62 2.96
CA ALA A 110 -16.62 -3.68 1.64
C ALA A 110 -16.30 -2.26 1.15
N LEU A 111 -15.21 -2.11 0.40
CA LEU A 111 -14.81 -0.86 -0.23
C LEU A 111 -14.86 -0.98 -1.75
N GLU A 112 -15.21 0.11 -2.41
CA GLU A 112 -15.04 0.27 -3.85
C GLU A 112 -13.53 0.28 -4.16
N MET A 113 -13.08 -0.64 -5.00
CA MET A 113 -11.67 -0.84 -5.37
C MET A 113 -11.54 -0.98 -6.89
N LEU A 114 -10.45 -0.44 -7.46
CA LEU A 114 -10.07 -0.80 -8.83
C LEU A 114 -9.69 -2.28 -8.84
N LYS A 115 -10.30 -3.05 -9.75
CA LYS A 115 -9.97 -4.46 -9.98
C LYS A 115 -8.48 -4.62 -10.29
N SER A 116 -7.92 -5.75 -9.88
CA SER A 116 -6.53 -6.09 -10.18
C SER A 116 -6.34 -6.18 -11.70
N GLU A 117 -5.16 -5.77 -12.18
CA GLU A 117 -4.75 -5.83 -13.60
C GLU A 117 -5.51 -4.91 -14.57
N GLU A 118 -6.37 -4.02 -14.05
CA GLU A 118 -6.99 -2.96 -14.86
C GLU A 118 -6.00 -1.87 -15.24
N SER A 119 -6.09 -1.42 -16.50
CA SER A 119 -5.32 -0.29 -17.02
C SER A 119 -6.22 0.95 -17.18
N PHE A 120 -5.63 2.12 -16.99
CA PHE A 120 -6.28 3.41 -17.26
C PHE A 120 -5.27 4.39 -17.83
N GLU A 121 -5.76 5.35 -18.61
CA GLU A 121 -4.92 6.38 -19.23
C GLU A 121 -5.05 7.70 -18.48
N ALA A 122 -3.94 8.43 -18.37
CA ALA A 122 -3.89 9.71 -17.71
C ALA A 122 -3.29 10.77 -18.65
N ASN A 123 -3.97 11.91 -18.76
CA ASN A 123 -3.47 13.04 -19.52
C ASN A 123 -2.76 14.03 -18.59
N ILE A 124 -1.48 14.29 -18.89
CA ILE A 124 -0.62 15.21 -18.14
C ILE A 124 -0.17 16.34 -19.06
N LEU A 125 -0.39 17.58 -18.63
CA LEU A 125 0.09 18.77 -19.33
C LEU A 125 1.35 19.29 -18.63
N LEU A 126 2.45 19.36 -19.39
CA LEU A 126 3.76 19.77 -18.92
C LEU A 126 4.08 21.20 -19.36
N LYS A 127 4.56 22.02 -18.41
CA LYS A 127 5.22 23.31 -18.65
C LYS A 127 6.73 23.22 -18.44
N ILE A 128 7.25 22.02 -18.55
CA ILE A 128 8.66 21.61 -18.50
C ILE A 128 8.94 20.73 -19.71
N SER A 129 10.21 20.45 -20.01
CA SER A 129 10.53 19.50 -21.07
C SER A 129 10.09 18.08 -20.69
N GLU A 130 9.85 17.24 -21.70
CA GLU A 130 9.56 15.82 -21.47
C GLU A 130 10.72 15.10 -20.80
N ASP A 131 11.96 15.44 -21.15
CA ASP A 131 13.17 14.87 -20.55
C ASP A 131 13.25 15.20 -19.05
N GLU A 132 13.01 16.46 -18.67
CA GLU A 132 12.96 16.88 -17.27
C GLU A 132 11.86 16.12 -16.51
N PHE A 133 10.71 15.89 -17.14
CA PHE A 133 9.65 15.08 -16.53
C PHE A 133 10.03 13.60 -16.39
N ARG A 134 10.71 13.01 -17.38
CA ARG A 134 11.20 11.63 -17.33
C ARG A 134 12.20 11.43 -16.19
N ASP A 135 13.08 12.40 -15.95
CA ASP A 135 14.03 12.35 -14.83
C ASP A 135 13.31 12.35 -13.47
N ILE A 136 12.29 13.20 -13.31
CA ILE A 136 11.44 13.23 -12.10
C ILE A 136 10.74 11.87 -11.87
N LEU A 137 10.23 11.26 -12.94
CA LEU A 137 9.59 9.96 -12.86
C LEU A 137 10.58 8.85 -12.49
N LYS A 138 11.77 8.87 -13.06
CA LYS A 138 12.83 7.91 -12.73
C LYS A 138 13.18 7.92 -11.25
N GLU A 139 13.37 9.11 -10.67
CA GLU A 139 13.60 9.23 -9.22
C GLU A 139 12.42 8.68 -8.39
N THR A 140 11.20 8.89 -8.87
CA THR A 140 9.99 8.39 -8.19
C THR A 140 9.91 6.86 -8.26
N PHE A 141 10.31 6.26 -9.37
CA PHE A 141 10.41 4.81 -9.52
C PHE A 141 11.49 4.23 -8.61
N ASP A 142 12.68 4.86 -8.55
CA ASP A 142 13.76 4.47 -7.65
C ASP A 142 13.33 4.56 -6.18
N THR A 143 12.63 5.64 -5.80
CA THR A 143 12.06 5.79 -4.46
C THR A 143 11.04 4.69 -4.15
N THR A 144 10.22 4.30 -5.12
CA THR A 144 9.24 3.22 -4.95
C THR A 144 9.93 1.87 -4.80
N LYS A 145 10.99 1.61 -5.57
CA LYS A 145 11.82 0.42 -5.42
C LYS A 145 12.41 0.32 -4.01
N GLN A 146 12.97 1.40 -3.49
CA GLN A 146 13.49 1.45 -2.12
C GLN A 146 12.39 1.17 -1.06
N LYS A 147 11.16 1.64 -1.27
CA LYS A 147 10.02 1.32 -0.38
C LYS A 147 9.71 -0.18 -0.39
N LEU A 148 9.71 -0.80 -1.57
CA LEU A 148 9.50 -2.24 -1.72
C LEU A 148 10.63 -3.06 -1.07
N GLU A 149 11.87 -2.61 -1.20
CA GLU A 149 13.02 -3.24 -0.53
C GLU A 149 12.91 -3.16 1.00
N ARG A 150 12.45 -2.02 1.55
CA ARG A 150 12.13 -1.90 2.99
C ARG A 150 11.04 -2.87 3.42
N TYR A 151 9.99 -3.01 2.61
CA TYR A 151 8.95 -4.02 2.85
C TYR A 151 9.53 -5.43 2.92
N MET A 152 10.36 -5.83 1.96
CA MET A 152 11.00 -7.17 1.96
C MET A 152 11.91 -7.38 3.18
N LYS A 153 12.64 -6.34 3.59
CA LYS A 153 13.51 -6.40 4.78
C LYS A 153 12.68 -6.62 6.04
N GLU A 154 11.62 -5.85 6.24
CA GLU A 154 10.73 -6.03 7.40
C GLU A 154 10.07 -7.41 7.41
N ILE A 155 9.57 -7.88 6.26
CA ILE A 155 8.99 -9.23 6.15
C ILE A 155 10.04 -10.29 6.54
N GLY A 156 11.29 -10.14 6.10
CA GLY A 156 12.39 -11.01 6.49
C GLY A 156 12.62 -11.04 8.00
N SER A 157 12.64 -9.87 8.65
CA SER A 157 12.76 -9.75 10.10
C SER A 157 11.60 -10.45 10.82
N ARG A 158 10.36 -10.26 10.36
CA ARG A 158 9.18 -10.88 10.99
C ARG A 158 9.16 -12.40 10.81
N ILE A 159 9.53 -12.93 9.65
CA ILE A 159 9.69 -14.38 9.47
C ILE A 159 10.73 -14.94 10.47
N ALA A 160 11.86 -14.28 10.66
CA ALA A 160 12.89 -14.71 11.60
C ALA A 160 12.36 -14.70 13.06
N GLU A 161 11.58 -13.68 13.42
CA GLU A 161 10.94 -13.56 14.72
C GLU A 161 9.91 -14.68 14.97
N LEU A 162 9.02 -14.96 14.00
CA LEU A 162 8.05 -16.05 14.12
C LEU A 162 8.72 -17.42 14.25
N LYS A 163 9.82 -17.67 13.52
CA LYS A 163 10.63 -18.88 13.68
C LYS A 163 11.28 -18.97 15.06
N SER A 164 11.68 -17.85 15.65
CA SER A 164 12.16 -17.79 17.04
C SER A 164 11.04 -18.13 18.02
N TRP A 165 9.80 -17.67 17.77
CA TRP A 165 8.64 -18.04 18.59
C TRP A 165 8.37 -19.54 18.53
N GLN A 166 8.47 -20.16 17.33
CA GLN A 166 8.37 -21.60 17.13
C GLN A 166 9.41 -22.38 17.96
N LYS A 167 10.68 -21.99 17.86
CA LYS A 167 11.79 -22.64 18.56
C LYS A 167 11.66 -22.53 20.08
N ASN A 168 11.21 -21.38 20.57
CA ASN A 168 11.12 -21.08 22.00
C ASN A 168 9.74 -21.42 22.61
N ARG A 169 8.86 -22.11 21.86
CA ARG A 169 7.52 -22.53 22.29
C ARG A 169 6.66 -21.39 22.86
N LYS A 170 6.69 -20.24 22.19
CA LYS A 170 6.01 -19.01 22.64
C LYS A 170 4.49 -18.97 22.35
N VAL A 171 4.00 -19.88 21.50
CA VAL A 171 2.58 -20.06 21.15
C VAL A 171 2.08 -21.46 21.53
N GLN A 172 0.76 -21.67 21.55
CA GLN A 172 0.13 -22.93 21.96
C GLN A 172 0.52 -24.12 21.09
N ASP A 173 0.39 -23.95 19.79
CA ASP A 173 0.74 -24.93 18.77
C ASP A 173 1.73 -24.29 17.79
N GLN A 174 2.93 -24.87 17.67
CA GLN A 174 3.97 -24.30 16.81
C GLN A 174 3.63 -24.43 15.33
N ASN A 175 2.81 -25.41 14.95
CA ASN A 175 2.39 -25.62 13.55
C ASN A 175 1.48 -24.47 13.08
N THR A 176 0.81 -23.77 14.01
CA THR A 176 -0.04 -22.61 13.67
C THR A 176 0.75 -21.39 13.14
N LEU A 177 2.08 -21.38 13.29
CA LEU A 177 2.94 -20.34 12.73
C LEU A 177 3.42 -20.65 11.30
N ASP A 178 3.20 -21.87 10.80
CA ASP A 178 3.65 -22.25 9.45
C ASP A 178 2.89 -21.48 8.37
N GLU A 179 1.56 -21.39 8.49
CA GLU A 179 0.72 -20.64 7.56
C GLU A 179 1.11 -19.15 7.44
N PRO A 180 1.18 -18.35 8.54
CA PRO A 180 1.56 -16.95 8.42
C PRO A 180 3.00 -16.78 7.92
N ILE A 181 3.92 -17.69 8.25
CA ILE A 181 5.28 -17.67 7.71
C ILE A 181 5.25 -17.91 6.19
N GLU A 182 4.48 -18.87 5.70
CA GLU A 182 4.33 -19.17 4.28
C GLU A 182 3.71 -18.00 3.51
N GLN A 183 2.66 -17.39 4.06
CA GLN A 183 2.02 -16.21 3.47
C GLN A 183 3.00 -15.03 3.37
N LEU A 184 3.76 -14.74 4.43
CA LEU A 184 4.80 -13.72 4.41
C LEU A 184 5.88 -14.01 3.36
N GLN A 185 6.29 -15.28 3.20
CA GLN A 185 7.23 -15.68 2.15
C GLN A 185 6.66 -15.45 0.75
N LYS A 186 5.39 -15.83 0.50
CA LYS A 186 4.70 -15.58 -0.77
C LYS A 186 4.69 -14.10 -1.13
N ILE A 187 4.39 -13.23 -0.17
CA ILE A 187 4.41 -11.76 -0.35
C ILE A 187 5.82 -11.27 -0.64
N LYS A 188 6.82 -11.72 0.12
CA LYS A 188 8.22 -11.34 -0.09
C LYS A 188 8.69 -11.69 -1.51
N GLU A 189 8.37 -12.90 -1.97
CA GLU A 189 8.73 -13.33 -3.32
C GLU A 189 7.94 -12.57 -4.40
N ALA A 190 6.66 -12.24 -4.17
CA ALA A 190 5.90 -11.39 -5.07
C ALA A 190 6.53 -10.00 -5.22
N ILE A 191 6.89 -9.35 -4.12
CA ILE A 191 7.57 -8.05 -4.14
C ILE A 191 8.93 -8.16 -4.83
N LYS A 192 9.70 -9.21 -4.54
CA LYS A 192 11.01 -9.46 -5.17
C LYS A 192 10.89 -9.56 -6.70
N ARG A 193 9.89 -10.29 -7.21
CA ARG A 193 9.63 -10.37 -8.65
C ARG A 193 9.39 -8.98 -9.26
N GLN A 194 8.62 -8.13 -8.58
CA GLN A 194 8.36 -6.78 -9.06
C GLN A 194 9.62 -5.91 -9.06
N VAL A 195 10.42 -5.95 -7.99
CA VAL A 195 11.70 -5.21 -7.88
C VAL A 195 12.71 -5.65 -8.95
N SER A 196 12.74 -6.94 -9.29
CA SER A 196 13.64 -7.51 -10.31
C SER A 196 13.14 -7.35 -11.74
N SER A 197 11.85 -7.03 -11.95
CA SER A 197 11.25 -6.96 -13.29
C SER A 197 11.72 -5.76 -14.13
N GLY A 198 12.31 -4.73 -13.50
CA GLY A 198 12.65 -3.48 -14.16
C GLY A 198 11.44 -2.60 -14.50
N LYS A 199 10.23 -2.98 -14.06
CA LYS A 199 9.00 -2.21 -14.28
C LYS A 199 9.04 -0.87 -13.52
N ASN A 200 8.53 0.15 -14.18
CA ASN A 200 8.34 1.48 -13.61
C ASN A 200 7.11 1.47 -12.70
N MET A 201 7.30 1.48 -11.39
CA MET A 201 6.20 1.37 -10.43
C MET A 201 6.10 2.58 -9.53
N ILE A 202 4.87 2.92 -9.16
CA ILE A 202 4.58 3.93 -8.13
C ILE A 202 3.52 3.40 -7.15
N PHE A 203 3.47 4.02 -5.97
CA PHE A 203 2.33 3.84 -5.08
C PHE A 203 1.27 4.91 -5.34
N LEU A 204 0.10 4.50 -5.83
CA LEU A 204 -1.08 5.32 -6.05
C LEU A 204 -2.17 4.98 -5.02
N GLY A 205 -2.70 6.01 -4.33
CA GLY A 205 -3.73 5.86 -3.29
C GLY A 205 -3.22 5.92 -1.86
N GLY A 206 -4.13 5.82 -0.88
CA GLY A 206 -3.90 6.23 0.51
C GLY A 206 -3.35 5.15 1.45
N TYR A 207 -3.48 3.87 1.12
CA TYR A 207 -3.11 2.78 2.02
C TYR A 207 -1.68 2.28 1.77
N LYS A 208 -0.67 3.00 2.28
CA LYS A 208 0.76 2.68 2.06
C LYS A 208 1.48 2.10 3.29
N GLY A 209 0.90 2.23 4.48
CA GLY A 209 1.57 1.90 5.75
C GLY A 209 2.82 2.78 5.98
N ILE A 210 3.48 2.58 7.13
CA ILE A 210 4.72 3.30 7.47
C ILE A 210 5.84 2.93 6.49
N LEU A 211 5.93 1.66 6.08
CA LEU A 211 6.99 1.20 5.18
C LEU A 211 6.87 1.77 3.76
N GLY A 212 5.65 2.05 3.30
CA GLY A 212 5.38 2.72 2.02
C GLY A 212 5.52 4.26 2.07
N SER A 213 5.85 4.81 3.24
CA SER A 213 6.06 6.25 3.47
C SER A 213 7.54 6.63 3.39
N ILE A 214 7.81 7.94 3.34
CA ILE A 214 9.16 8.50 3.48
C ILE A 214 9.50 8.50 4.98
N LEU A 215 10.52 7.75 5.39
CA LEU A 215 11.00 7.71 6.77
C LEU A 215 11.95 8.88 7.02
N VAL A 216 11.66 9.69 8.04
CA VAL A 216 12.45 10.91 8.36
C VAL A 216 13.50 10.65 9.46
N LYS A 217 13.35 9.63 10.33
CA LYS A 217 14.34 9.21 11.37
C LYS A 217 14.18 7.72 11.75
N SER A 218 15.27 7.04 12.14
CA SER A 218 15.39 5.56 12.15
C SER A 218 15.49 4.86 13.51
N ASP A 219 15.24 5.52 14.63
CA ASP A 219 15.53 4.92 15.96
C ASP A 219 14.30 4.32 16.67
N VAL A 220 13.15 4.27 15.99
CA VAL A 220 11.90 3.74 16.55
C VAL A 220 11.56 2.38 15.94
N GLU A 221 11.15 1.41 16.77
CA GLU A 221 10.61 0.13 16.31
C GLU A 221 9.46 0.36 15.32
N ILE A 222 9.64 -0.03 14.07
CA ILE A 222 8.62 0.18 13.02
C ILE A 222 7.53 -0.88 13.18
N ARG A 223 6.35 -0.45 13.65
CA ARG A 223 5.12 -1.27 13.64
C ARG A 223 4.26 -0.91 12.44
N ASN A 224 4.43 -1.66 11.35
CA ASN A 224 3.73 -1.38 10.10
C ASN A 224 2.36 -2.07 10.01
N GLY A 225 1.36 -1.36 9.53
CA GLY A 225 0.16 -2.03 9.01
C GLY A 225 0.48 -2.69 7.68
N PHE A 226 0.52 -4.02 7.65
CA PHE A 226 0.72 -4.80 6.42
C PHE A 226 -0.62 -5.03 5.73
N TYR A 227 -0.96 -4.14 4.80
CA TYR A 227 -2.14 -4.27 3.96
C TYR A 227 -1.76 -4.88 2.61
N ILE A 228 -2.33 -6.03 2.30
CA ILE A 228 -1.89 -6.88 1.18
C ILE A 228 -3.09 -7.23 0.32
N ASP A 229 -2.97 -7.03 -0.99
CA ASP A 229 -3.92 -7.58 -1.95
C ASP A 229 -3.71 -9.09 -2.04
N VAL A 230 -4.64 -9.87 -1.50
CA VAL A 230 -4.59 -11.34 -1.47
C VAL A 230 -4.59 -11.96 -2.87
N LYS A 231 -5.09 -11.26 -3.90
CA LYS A 231 -5.05 -11.75 -5.29
C LYS A 231 -3.64 -11.75 -5.86
N THR A 232 -2.88 -10.68 -5.57
CA THR A 232 -1.54 -10.45 -6.16
C THR A 232 -0.39 -10.73 -5.20
N ASN A 233 -0.67 -10.85 -3.90
CA ASN A 233 0.30 -10.88 -2.81
C ASN A 233 1.21 -9.65 -2.78
N LEU A 234 0.73 -8.50 -3.26
CA LEU A 234 1.45 -7.24 -3.26
C LEU A 234 0.82 -6.24 -2.29
N PRO A 235 1.59 -5.26 -1.79
CA PRO A 235 1.02 -4.16 -1.03
C PRO A 235 0.00 -3.40 -1.88
N TYR A 236 -1.13 -3.04 -1.28
CA TYR A 236 -2.16 -2.28 -1.99
C TYR A 236 -1.62 -0.95 -2.54
N GLY A 237 -2.14 -0.56 -3.70
CA GLY A 237 -1.84 0.73 -4.33
C GLY A 237 -0.58 0.73 -5.20
N LEU A 238 0.10 -0.40 -5.38
CA LEU A 238 1.16 -0.50 -6.38
C LEU A 238 0.55 -0.46 -7.79
N VAL A 239 1.07 0.41 -8.64
CA VAL A 239 0.68 0.52 -10.05
C VAL A 239 1.91 0.60 -10.93
N GLU A 240 1.82 0.02 -12.13
CA GLU A 240 2.83 0.12 -13.18
C GLU A 240 2.53 1.34 -14.07
N ILE A 241 3.58 2.07 -14.45
CA ILE A 241 3.52 3.19 -15.39
C ILE A 241 4.07 2.72 -16.73
N CYS A 242 3.17 2.60 -17.72
CA CYS A 242 3.53 2.40 -19.12
C CYS A 242 3.61 3.77 -19.79
N GLN A 243 4.73 4.05 -20.47
CA GLN A 243 4.98 5.30 -21.22
C GLN A 243 5.02 5.03 -22.71
#